data_AF-A0A964LT37-F1
#
_entry.id   AF-A0A964LT37-F1
#
_cell.length_a   1.000
_cell.length_b   1.000
_cell.length_c   1.000
_cell.angle_alpha   90.00
_cell.angle_beta   90.00
_cell.angle_gamma   90.00
#
_symmetry.space_group_name_H-M   'P 1'
#
loop_
_entity.id
_entity.type
_entity.pdbx_description
1 polymer ?
#
loop_
_entity_poly.entity_id
_entity_poly.type
_entity_poly.pdbx_seq_one_letter_code
_entity_poly.pdbx_strand_id
1 'polypeptide(L)' 'MSKESKFPFDLDLSALDTGSITNILSDIELHLPLMESEGDFSQLLQVKAFFEDELKAARRLH' A
#
# COMPACT_ATOMS: atom_id res chain seq x y z
N MET A 1 -20.53 -14.54 -2.22
CA MET A 1 -19.93 -13.55 -3.14
C MET A 1 -19.13 -12.57 -2.32
N SER A 2 -17.89 -12.93 -2.01
CA SER A 2 -16.92 -12.05 -1.38
C SER A 2 -16.72 -10.89 -2.34
N LYS A 3 -17.29 -9.71 -2.02
CA LYS A 3 -16.92 -8.50 -2.73
C LYS A 3 -15.47 -8.25 -2.35
N GLU A 4 -14.54 -8.73 -3.17
CA GLU A 4 -13.17 -8.22 -3.14
C GLU A 4 -13.32 -6.71 -3.27
N SER A 5 -13.14 -6.02 -2.14
CA SER A 5 -13.16 -4.58 -2.08
C SER A 5 -11.93 -4.13 -2.85
N LYS A 6 -12.08 -3.97 -4.16
CA LYS A 6 -11.08 -3.32 -5.00
C LYS A 6 -10.79 -2.00 -4.32
N PHE A 7 -9.55 -1.84 -3.89
CA PHE A 7 -9.02 -0.63 -3.31
C PHE A 7 -9.57 0.57 -4.12
N PRO A 8 -10.29 1.53 -3.49
CA PRO A 8 -11.18 2.44 -4.20
C PRO A 8 -10.46 3.58 -4.94
N PHE A 9 -9.14 3.51 -5.03
CA PHE A 9 -8.30 4.55 -5.61
C PHE A 9 -7.64 3.97 -6.86
N ASP A 10 -8.04 4.46 -8.02
CA ASP A 10 -7.25 4.34 -9.25
C ASP A 10 -6.08 5.32 -9.13
N LEU A 11 -5.09 4.93 -8.34
CA LEU A 11 -3.95 5.77 -8.00
C LEU A 11 -2.83 5.49 -9.01
N ASP A 12 -2.56 6.46 -9.89
CA ASP A 12 -1.48 6.36 -10.85
C ASP A 12 -0.13 6.48 -10.13
N LEU A 13 0.58 5.36 -10.01
CA LEU A 13 1.90 5.28 -9.40
C LEU A 13 3.04 5.38 -10.42
N SER A 14 2.75 5.58 -11.71
CA SER A 14 3.76 5.60 -12.78
C SER A 14 4.81 6.72 -12.62
N ALA A 15 4.46 7.77 -11.88
CA ALA A 15 5.35 8.89 -11.56
C ALA A 15 6.16 8.70 -10.27
N LEU A 16 5.87 7.66 -9.46
CA LEU A 16 6.64 7.37 -8.25
C LEU A 16 7.86 6.51 -8.58
N ASP A 17 9.00 6.93 -8.05
CA ASP A 17 10.20 6.10 -8.07
C ASP A 17 10.17 5.04 -6.97
N THR A 18 11.03 4.03 -7.11
CA THR A 18 11.20 2.96 -6.10
C THR A 18 11.47 3.53 -4.71
N GLY A 19 12.25 4.62 -4.60
CA GLY A 19 12.55 5.27 -3.32
C GLY A 19 11.30 5.80 -2.64
N SER A 20 10.44 6.53 -3.37
CA SER A 20 9.16 7.02 -2.86
C SER A 20 8.26 5.90 -2.38
N ILE A 21 8.14 4.81 -3.14
CA ILE A 21 7.33 3.65 -2.75
C ILE A 21 7.86 3.02 -1.44
N THR A 22 9.17 2.85 -1.30
CA THR A 22 9.78 2.30 -0.08
C THR A 22 9.61 3.20 1.14
N ASN A 23 9.64 4.52 0.95
CA ASN A 23 9.40 5.48 2.03
C ASN A 23 7.95 5.41 2.51
N ILE A 24 6.98 5.38 1.59
CA ILE A 24 5.56 5.24 1.92
C ILE A 24 5.31 3.95 2.71
N LEU A 25 5.88 2.83 2.27
CA LEU A 25 5.75 1.55 2.98
C LEU A 25 6.35 1.63 4.40
N SER A 26 7.49 2.29 4.55
CA SER A 26 8.14 2.48 5.85
C SER A 26 7.27 3.33 6.78
N ASP A 27 6.68 4.42 6.26
CA ASP A 27 5.76 5.27 7.02
C ASP A 27 4.52 4.48 7.48
N ILE A 28 3.94 3.67 6.58
CA ILE A 28 2.80 2.79 6.93
C ILE A 28 3.18 1.83 8.06
N GLU A 29 4.34 1.20 7.99
CA GLU A 29 4.81 0.27 9.03
C GLU A 29 5.03 0.94 10.38
N LEU A 30 5.48 2.20 10.39
CA LEU A 30 5.62 2.99 11.61
C LEU A 30 4.27 3.36 12.23
N HIS A 31 3.24 3.57 11.41
CA HIS A 31 1.92 4.03 11.88
C HIS A 31 0.98 2.87 12.22
N LEU A 32 1.15 1.69 11.62
CA LEU A 32 0.31 0.51 11.86
C LEU A 32 0.15 0.15 13.36
N PRO A 33 1.20 0.13 14.18
CA PRO A 33 1.08 -0.19 15.61
C PRO A 33 0.33 0.88 16.43
N LEU A 34 0.16 2.08 15.88
CA LEU A 34 -0.50 3.21 16.52
C LEU A 34 -2.00 3.27 16.17
N MET A 35 -2.49 2.38 15.31
CA MET A 35 -3.91 2.33 14.93
C MET A 35 -4.74 1.69 16.04
N GLU A 36 -5.67 2.47 16.60
CA GLU A 36 -6.60 1.99 17.64
C GLU A 36 -7.87 1.36 17.06
N SER A 37 -8.21 1.71 15.82
CA SER A 37 -9.41 1.26 15.11
C SER A 37 -9.10 0.07 14.22
N GLU A 38 -9.79 -1.07 14.43
CA GLU A 38 -9.66 -2.25 13.57
C GLU A 38 -10.00 -1.94 12.10
N GLY A 39 -10.94 -1.02 11.86
CA GLY A 39 -11.33 -0.59 10.52
C GLY A 39 -10.21 0.17 9.82
N ASP A 40 -9.58 1.12 10.51
CA ASP A 40 -8.49 1.94 9.96
C ASP A 40 -7.24 1.09 9.77
N PHE A 41 -6.96 0.16 10.70
CA PHE A 41 -5.90 -0.83 10.57
C PHE A 41 -6.09 -1.71 9.32
N SER A 42 -7.31 -2.24 9.11
CA SER A 42 -7.61 -3.07 7.95
C SER A 42 -7.46 -2.30 6.63
N GLN A 43 -7.89 -1.04 6.58
CA GLN A 43 -7.71 -0.18 5.41
C GLN A 43 -6.23 0.12 5.15
N LEU A 44 -5.48 0.45 6.20
CA LEU A 44 -4.05 0.75 6.09
C LEU A 44 -3.24 -0.47 5.61
N LEU A 45 -3.63 -1.68 6.03
CA LEU A 45 -3.06 -2.93 5.48
C LEU A 45 -3.37 -3.12 4.00
N GLN A 46 -4.56 -2.74 3.52
CA GLN A 46 -4.88 -2.79 2.10
C GLN A 46 -4.02 -1.79 1.30
N VAL A 47 -3.80 -0.58 1.85
CA VAL A 47 -2.88 0.41 1.26
C VAL A 47 -1.48 -0.17 1.16
N LYS A 48 -0.98 -0.76 2.26
CA LYS A 48 0.34 -1.41 2.31
C LYS A 48 0.50 -2.46 1.22
N ALA A 49 -0.46 -3.37 1.10
CA ALA A 49 -0.43 -4.45 0.12
C ALA A 49 -0.38 -3.92 -1.32
N PHE A 50 -1.11 -2.84 -1.62
CA PHE A 50 -1.09 -2.19 -2.93
C PHE A 50 0.32 -1.68 -3.30
N PHE A 51 0.97 -0.93 -2.40
CA PHE A 51 2.32 -0.42 -2.63
C PHE A 51 3.38 -1.53 -2.66
N GLU A 52 3.21 -2.60 -1.89
CA GLU A 52 4.11 -3.77 -1.96
C GLU A 52 4.03 -4.47 -3.31
N ASP A 53 2.84 -4.57 -3.90
CA ASP A 53 2.64 -5.19 -5.19
C ASP A 53 3.20 -4.32 -6.33
N GLU A 54 3.05 -2.99 -6.25
CA GLU A 54 3.72 -2.06 -7.15
C GLU A 54 5.25 -2.17 -7.04
N LEU A 55 5.79 -2.23 -5.82
CA LEU A 55 7.23 -2.40 -5.59
C LEU A 55 7.75 -3.70 -6.21
N LYS A 56 6.98 -4.79 -6.10
CA LYS A 56 7.32 -6.08 -6.74
C LYS A 56 7.24 -5.98 -8.27
N ALA A 57 6.27 -5.25 -8.82
CA ALA A 57 6.16 -5.03 -10.27
C ALA A 57 7.35 -4.21 -10.80
N ALA A 58 7.70 -3.11 -10.13
CA ALA A 58 8.88 -2.30 -10.46
C ALA A 58 10.18 -3.11 -10.39
N ARG A 59 10.35 -3.97 -9.37
CA ARG A 59 11.53 -4.83 -9.22
C ARG A 59 11.61 -5.99 -10.23
N ARG A 60 10.51 -6.36 -10.89
CA ARG A 60 10.50 -7.37 -11.97
C ARG A 60 10.90 -6.79 -13.33
N LEU A 61 10.84 -5.47 -13.47
CA LEU A 61 11.22 -4.73 -14.69
C LEU A 61 12.71 -4.35 -14.72
N HIS A 62 13.48 -4.71 -13.69
CA HIS A 62 14.91 -4.46 -13.56
C HIS A 62 15.76 -5.73 -13.69
#